data_AF-A0AAV4PLU3-F1
#
_entry.id   AF-A0AAV4PLU3-F1
#
_cell.length_a   1.000
_cell.length_b   1.000
_cell.length_c   1.000
_cell.angle_alpha   90.00
_cell.angle_beta   90.00
_cell.angle_gamma   90.00
#
_symmetry.space_group_name_H-M   'P 1'
#
loop_
_entity.id
_entity.type
_entity.pdbx_description
1 polymer ?
#
loop_
_entity_poly.entity_id
_entity_poly.type
_entity_poly.pdbx_seq_one_letter_code
_entity_poly.pdbx_strand_id
1 'polypeptide(L)'
;MGDSLLQILLLGVFALNTTFSTVLEGYKRGAGNMMFSAVVLSLLISFTSGNIRNSPFIEDVNTITRASNEIGFKVLSDLPKTKNVFLSPISISMTMGLVYSGARNATAEEIQATMQFPSDVTHAFKTILDFCETTRRKKPTSSLSNGNG
;
A
#
# COMPACT_ATOMS: atom_id res chain seq x y z
N MET A 1 -27.20 -7.93 4.26
CA MET A 1 -25.77 -7.65 4.50
C MET A 1 -25.52 -6.39 5.36
N GLY A 2 -26.52 -5.55 5.68
CA GLY A 2 -26.32 -4.35 6.52
C GLY A 2 -26.29 -4.60 8.03
N ASP A 3 -27.05 -5.57 8.54
CA ASP A 3 -27.20 -5.76 10.00
C ASP A 3 -25.98 -6.38 10.69
N SER A 4 -25.20 -7.19 9.98
CA SER A 4 -23.99 -7.83 10.53
C SER A 4 -22.87 -6.83 10.80
N LEU A 5 -22.76 -5.76 9.99
CA LEU A 5 -21.77 -4.70 10.20
C LEU A 5 -22.12 -3.83 11.41
N LEU A 6 -23.41 -3.54 11.61
CA LEU A 6 -23.90 -2.81 12.77
C LEU A 6 -23.68 -3.61 14.07
N GLN A 7 -23.89 -4.94 14.05
CA GLN A 7 -23.63 -5.79 15.21
C GLN A 7 -22.14 -5.88 15.55
N ILE A 8 -21.25 -5.95 14.55
CA ILE A 8 -19.80 -5.95 14.78
C ILE A 8 -19.35 -4.61 15.36
N LEU A 9 -19.89 -3.49 14.88
CA LEU A 9 -19.54 -2.15 15.36
C LEU A 9 -20.08 -1.91 16.79
N LEU A 10 -21.30 -2.36 17.10
CA LEU A 10 -21.88 -2.32 18.45
C LEU A 10 -21.13 -3.21 19.45
N LEU A 11 -20.74 -4.42 19.04
CA LEU A 11 -19.90 -5.32 19.86
C LEU A 11 -18.52 -4.71 20.12
N GLY A 12 -17.93 -4.05 19.11
CA GLY A 12 -16.67 -3.33 19.24
C GLY A 12 -16.74 -2.18 20.25
N VAL A 13 -17.81 -1.36 20.20
CA VAL A 13 -18.01 -0.24 21.13
C VAL A 13 -18.29 -0.73 22.56
N PHE A 14 -19.07 -1.81 22.72
CA PHE A 14 -19.35 -2.41 24.02
C PHE A 14 -18.11 -3.04 24.67
N ALA A 15 -17.28 -3.72 23.87
CA ALA A 15 -16.00 -4.27 24.32
C ALA A 15 -15.02 -3.15 24.73
N LEU A 16 -15.00 -2.02 24.00
CA LEU A 16 -14.15 -0.87 24.32
C LEU A 16 -14.55 -0.22 25.64
N ASN A 17 -15.85 -0.05 25.88
CA ASN A 17 -16.36 0.60 27.10
C ASN A 17 -16.08 -0.24 28.36
N THR A 18 -16.24 -1.57 28.28
CA THR A 18 -15.98 -2.50 29.39
C THR A 18 -14.48 -2.63 29.70
N THR A 19 -13.64 -2.50 28.68
CA THR A 19 -12.18 -2.53 28.83
C THR A 19 -11.68 -1.22 29.46
N PHE A 20 -12.24 -0.08 29.07
CA PHE A 20 -11.86 1.23 29.62
C PHE A 20 -12.18 1.36 31.12
N SER A 21 -13.33 0.83 31.56
CA SER A 21 -13.71 0.83 32.98
C SER A 21 -12.78 -0.02 33.85
N THR A 22 -12.40 -1.21 33.36
CA THR A 22 -11.49 -2.14 34.06
C THR A 22 -10.07 -1.55 34.18
N VAL A 23 -9.63 -0.82 33.16
CA VAL A 23 -8.32 -0.14 33.13
C VAL A 23 -8.28 1.07 34.07
N LEU A 24 -9.36 1.85 34.16
CA LEU A 24 -9.46 2.98 35.10
C LEU A 24 -9.49 2.52 36.56
N GLU A 25 -10.12 1.38 36.86
CA GLU A 25 -10.08 0.77 38.19
C GLU A 25 -8.67 0.23 38.53
N GLY A 26 -7.96 -0.33 37.55
CA GLY A 26 -6.56 -0.75 37.70
C GLY A 26 -5.60 0.42 37.97
N TYR A 27 -5.81 1.58 37.33
CA TYR A 27 -4.99 2.78 37.54
C TYR A 27 -5.16 3.40 38.93
N LYS A 28 -6.36 3.32 39.53
CA LYS A 28 -6.61 3.82 40.89
C LYS A 28 -5.96 2.97 41.99
N ARG A 29 -5.51 1.76 41.69
CA ARG A 29 -5.05 0.77 42.69
C ARG A 29 -3.54 0.52 42.62
N GLY A 30 -2.76 1.52 43.04
CA GLY A 30 -1.39 1.36 43.57
C GLY A 30 -0.27 1.10 42.55
N ALA A 31 0.75 1.98 42.58
CA ALA A 31 1.87 2.11 41.65
C ALA A 31 2.82 0.89 41.49
N GLY A 32 2.60 -0.25 42.14
CA GLY A 32 3.50 -1.42 42.08
C GLY A 32 3.35 -2.28 40.81
N ASN A 33 2.17 -2.28 40.19
CA ASN A 33 1.84 -3.19 39.08
C ASN A 33 1.74 -2.49 37.70
N MET A 34 2.05 -1.20 37.66
CA MET A 34 1.87 -0.32 36.51
C MET A 34 2.74 -0.75 35.31
N MET A 35 3.93 -1.27 35.58
CA MET A 35 4.84 -1.78 34.55
C MET A 35 4.32 -3.05 33.89
N PHE A 36 3.74 -3.97 34.68
CA PHE A 36 3.20 -5.23 34.17
C PHE A 36 1.93 -5.00 33.34
N SER A 37 1.04 -4.11 33.82
CA SER A 37 -0.16 -3.71 33.07
C SER A 37 0.19 -2.98 31.77
N ALA A 38 1.22 -2.11 31.77
CA ALA A 38 1.65 -1.40 30.56
C ALA A 38 2.27 -2.36 29.52
N VAL A 39 3.01 -3.37 29.97
CA VAL A 39 3.58 -4.42 29.09
C VAL A 39 2.49 -5.30 28.51
N VAL A 40 1.49 -5.70 29.30
CA VAL A 40 0.35 -6.48 28.79
C VAL A 40 -0.48 -5.65 27.81
N LEU A 41 -0.63 -4.34 28.06
CA LEU A 41 -1.33 -3.42 27.17
C LEU A 41 -0.59 -3.24 25.84
N SER A 42 0.75 -3.08 25.84
CA SER A 42 1.52 -2.97 24.60
C SER A 42 1.51 -4.28 23.79
N LEU A 43 1.51 -5.42 24.48
CA LEU A 43 1.37 -6.73 23.84
C LEU A 43 -0.03 -6.89 23.20
N LEU A 44 -1.08 -6.49 23.91
CA LEU A 44 -2.46 -6.57 23.40
C LEU A 44 -2.70 -5.62 22.22
N ILE A 45 -2.18 -4.38 22.29
CA ILE A 45 -2.22 -3.45 21.15
C ILE A 45 -1.50 -4.06 19.95
N SER A 46 -0.36 -4.71 20.14
CA SER A 46 0.39 -5.37 19.07
C SER A 46 -0.38 -6.54 18.45
N PHE A 47 -1.10 -7.33 19.25
CA PHE A 47 -1.95 -8.43 18.76
C PHE A 47 -3.19 -7.95 17.99
N THR A 48 -3.78 -6.82 18.37
CA THR A 48 -4.89 -6.20 17.61
C THR A 48 -4.41 -5.40 16.39
N SER A 49 -3.12 -5.05 16.36
CA SER A 49 -2.49 -4.21 15.33
C SER A 49 -1.80 -5.03 14.25
N GLY A 50 -2.50 -6.02 13.68
CA GLY A 50 -2.08 -6.59 12.39
C GLY A 50 -2.11 -5.58 11.22
N ASN A 51 -2.70 -4.38 11.43
CA ASN A 51 -2.99 -3.40 10.38
C ASN A 51 -2.44 -1.98 10.63
N ILE A 52 -1.40 -1.77 11.45
CA ILE A 52 -0.75 -0.44 11.55
C ILE A 52 0.38 -0.34 10.51
N ARG A 53 0.06 -0.37 9.21
CA ARG A 53 0.91 0.20 8.12
C ARG A 53 0.10 0.56 6.86
N ASN A 54 -1.14 1.05 6.98
CA ASN A 54 -1.83 1.63 5.82
C ASN A 54 -1.39 3.08 5.66
N SER A 55 -0.16 3.27 5.16
CA SER A 55 0.17 4.54 4.53
C SER A 55 -0.54 4.54 3.17
N PRO A 56 -1.32 5.58 2.82
CA PRO A 56 -1.96 5.68 1.49
C PRO A 56 -0.96 5.48 0.35
N PHE A 57 0.32 5.78 0.60
CA PHE A 57 1.47 5.47 -0.26
C PHE A 57 1.59 3.98 -0.66
N ILE A 58 1.46 3.04 0.29
CA ILE A 58 1.66 1.60 0.01
C ILE A 58 0.47 1.04 -0.77
N GLU A 59 -0.72 1.59 -0.55
CA GLU A 59 -1.95 1.14 -1.20
C GLU A 59 -1.98 1.52 -2.69
N ASP A 60 -1.65 2.76 -3.03
CA ASP A 60 -1.59 3.24 -4.41
C ASP A 60 -0.56 2.47 -5.25
N VAL A 61 0.64 2.27 -4.70
CA VAL A 61 1.72 1.54 -5.38
C VAL A 61 1.36 0.06 -5.56
N ASN A 62 0.77 -0.57 -4.55
CA ASN A 62 0.31 -1.95 -4.66
C ASN A 62 -0.80 -2.10 -5.70
N THR A 63 -1.71 -1.13 -5.77
CA THR A 63 -2.80 -1.10 -6.74
C THR A 63 -2.25 -1.01 -8.17
N ILE A 64 -1.35 -0.07 -8.46
CA ILE A 64 -0.71 0.05 -9.78
C ILE A 64 0.12 -1.20 -10.11
N THR A 65 0.83 -1.75 -9.14
CA THR A 65 1.64 -2.96 -9.35
C THR A 65 0.76 -4.14 -9.76
N ARG A 66 -0.36 -4.35 -9.04
CA ARG A 66 -1.32 -5.41 -9.33
C ARG A 66 -1.96 -5.23 -10.71
N ALA A 67 -2.47 -4.03 -10.97
CA ALA A 67 -3.10 -3.68 -12.24
C ALA A 67 -2.13 -3.86 -13.43
N SER A 68 -0.89 -3.38 -13.28
CA SER A 68 0.14 -3.51 -14.32
C SER A 68 0.49 -4.97 -14.60
N ASN A 69 0.62 -5.80 -13.56
CA ASN A 69 0.89 -7.23 -13.73
C ASN A 69 -0.27 -7.95 -14.42
N GLU A 70 -1.52 -7.65 -14.05
CA GLU A 70 -2.71 -8.24 -14.67
C GLU A 70 -2.79 -7.93 -16.17
N ILE A 71 -2.56 -6.68 -16.55
CA ILE A 71 -2.49 -6.26 -17.96
C ILE A 71 -1.32 -6.95 -18.66
N GLY A 72 -0.16 -7.01 -18.02
CA GLY A 72 1.02 -7.68 -18.56
C GLY A 72 0.75 -9.16 -18.88
N PHE A 73 0.10 -9.88 -17.96
CA PHE A 73 -0.27 -11.27 -18.18
C PHE A 73 -1.34 -11.44 -19.26
N LYS A 74 -2.34 -10.55 -19.31
CA LYS A 74 -3.37 -10.55 -20.35
C LYS A 74 -2.77 -10.33 -21.74
N VAL A 75 -1.89 -9.34 -21.88
CA VAL A 75 -1.20 -9.08 -23.14
C VAL A 75 -0.31 -10.27 -23.51
N LEU A 76 0.42 -10.83 -22.56
CA LEU A 76 1.28 -11.98 -22.81
C LEU A 76 0.50 -13.23 -23.21
N SER A 77 -0.71 -13.44 -22.67
CA SER A 77 -1.56 -14.58 -23.04
C SER A 77 -2.08 -14.49 -24.47
N ASP A 78 -2.26 -13.28 -25.00
CA ASP A 78 -2.78 -13.03 -26.34
C ASP A 78 -1.68 -13.06 -27.41
N LEU A 79 -0.41 -13.04 -27.00
CA LEU A 79 0.74 -13.00 -27.90
C LEU A 79 1.14 -14.40 -28.43
N PRO A 80 1.72 -14.47 -29.64
CA PRO A 80 2.14 -15.73 -30.22
C PRO A 80 3.27 -16.40 -29.42
N LYS A 81 3.03 -17.65 -29.00
CA LYS A 81 3.98 -18.46 -28.21
C LYS A 81 5.23 -18.92 -28.96
N THR A 82 5.28 -18.70 -30.27
CA THR A 82 6.34 -19.21 -31.17
C THR A 82 7.50 -18.23 -31.34
N LYS A 83 7.43 -17.04 -30.73
CA LYS A 83 8.44 -16.00 -30.82
C LYS A 83 8.83 -15.51 -29.42
N ASN A 84 10.07 -15.08 -29.29
CA ASN A 84 10.51 -14.37 -28.09
C ASN A 84 9.84 -13.00 -28.06
N VAL A 85 9.09 -12.71 -26.99
CA VAL A 85 8.46 -11.39 -26.78
C VAL A 85 8.97 -10.80 -25.47
N PHE A 86 9.35 -9.53 -25.54
CA PHE A 86 9.74 -8.74 -24.38
C PHE A 86 8.83 -7.52 -24.28
N LEU A 87 8.21 -7.33 -23.12
CA LEU A 87 7.28 -6.23 -22.86
C LEU A 87 7.44 -5.73 -21.42
N SER A 88 7.14 -4.45 -21.22
CA SER A 88 7.16 -3.81 -19.90
C SER A 88 5.75 -3.36 -19.53
N PRO A 89 5.03 -4.11 -18.67
CA PRO A 89 3.64 -3.78 -18.32
C PRO A 89 3.52 -2.43 -17.59
N ILE A 90 4.52 -2.10 -16.77
CA ILE A 90 4.59 -0.81 -16.05
C ILE A 90 4.74 0.37 -17.01
N SER A 91 5.55 0.24 -18.06
CA SER A 91 5.74 1.31 -19.04
C SER A 91 4.47 1.56 -19.86
N ILE A 92 3.77 0.49 -20.25
CA ILE A 92 2.46 0.58 -20.91
C ILE A 92 1.46 1.28 -19.98
N SER A 93 1.42 0.86 -18.72
CA SER A 93 0.53 1.45 -17.72
C SER A 93 0.81 2.94 -17.48
N MET A 94 2.07 3.33 -17.38
CA MET A 94 2.45 4.74 -17.23
C MET A 94 2.05 5.58 -18.44
N THR A 95 2.26 5.07 -19.66
CA THR A 95 1.87 5.76 -20.90
C THR A 95 0.35 5.95 -20.96
N MET A 96 -0.42 4.90 -20.63
CA MET A 96 -1.87 4.99 -20.56
C MET A 96 -2.36 5.88 -19.43
N GLY A 97 -1.62 5.99 -18.32
CA GLY A 97 -1.89 6.96 -17.26
C GLY A 97 -1.76 8.40 -17.75
N LEU A 98 -0.75 8.69 -18.59
CA LEU A 98 -0.62 10.00 -19.25
C LEU A 98 -1.76 10.28 -20.22
N VAL A 99 -2.17 9.27 -21.00
CA VAL A 99 -3.34 9.39 -21.90
C VAL A 99 -4.61 9.64 -21.10
N TYR A 100 -4.81 8.92 -19.99
CA TYR A 100 -5.95 9.10 -19.09
C TYR A 100 -6.03 10.54 -18.58
N SER A 101 -4.91 11.15 -18.17
CA SER A 101 -4.89 12.55 -17.71
C SER A 101 -5.32 13.57 -18.77
N GLY A 102 -5.22 13.22 -20.06
CA GLY A 102 -5.70 14.04 -21.18
C GLY A 102 -7.08 13.63 -21.73
N ALA A 103 -7.57 12.45 -21.36
CA ALA A 103 -8.84 11.91 -21.84
C ALA A 103 -10.04 12.58 -21.13
N ARG A 104 -11.21 12.50 -21.75
CA ARG A 104 -12.47 13.05 -21.21
C ARG A 104 -13.62 12.08 -21.41
N ASN A 105 -14.65 12.22 -20.58
CA ASN A 105 -15.92 11.49 -20.67
C ASN A 105 -15.69 9.96 -20.83
N ALA A 106 -16.39 9.33 -21.77
CA ALA A 106 -16.35 7.90 -22.04
C ALA A 106 -14.93 7.34 -22.23
N THR A 107 -14.04 8.06 -22.91
CA THR A 107 -12.67 7.59 -23.11
C THR A 107 -11.88 7.51 -21.79
N ALA A 108 -12.07 8.47 -20.88
CA ALA A 108 -11.44 8.41 -19.57
C ALA A 108 -11.99 7.23 -18.76
N GLU A 109 -13.30 7.00 -18.79
CA GLU A 109 -13.96 5.88 -18.09
C GLU A 109 -13.49 4.52 -18.61
N GLU A 110 -13.39 4.35 -19.93
CA GLU A 110 -12.91 3.11 -20.56
C GLU A 110 -11.45 2.82 -20.19
N ILE A 111 -10.59 3.84 -20.20
CA ILE A 111 -9.18 3.69 -19.80
C ILE A 111 -9.11 3.35 -18.32
N GLN A 112 -9.85 4.04 -17.46
CA GLN A 112 -9.85 3.75 -16.02
C GLN A 112 -10.30 2.32 -15.73
N ALA A 113 -11.37 1.86 -16.38
CA ALA A 113 -11.91 0.52 -16.21
C ALA A 113 -10.95 -0.56 -16.73
N THR A 114 -10.37 -0.36 -17.91
CA THR A 114 -9.44 -1.32 -18.53
C THR A 114 -8.14 -1.42 -17.76
N MET A 115 -7.61 -0.28 -17.32
CA MET A 115 -6.31 -0.21 -16.66
C MET A 115 -6.39 -0.40 -15.14
N GLN A 116 -7.60 -0.48 -14.58
CA GLN A 116 -7.87 -0.56 -13.13
C GLN A 116 -7.12 0.51 -12.33
N PHE A 117 -7.05 1.74 -12.88
CA PHE A 117 -6.29 2.81 -12.24
C PHE A 117 -6.94 3.28 -10.93
N PRO A 118 -6.13 3.64 -9.92
CA PRO A 118 -6.64 4.31 -8.72
C PRO A 118 -7.21 5.69 -9.07
N SER A 119 -7.95 6.28 -8.14
CA SER A 119 -8.54 7.61 -8.32
C SER A 119 -7.51 8.70 -8.60
N ASP A 120 -6.29 8.58 -8.04
CA ASP A 120 -5.17 9.48 -8.30
C ASP A 120 -3.99 8.75 -8.96
N VAL A 121 -4.15 8.46 -10.25
CA VAL A 121 -3.12 7.80 -11.06
C VAL A 121 -1.82 8.62 -11.18
N THR A 122 -1.93 9.95 -11.13
CA THR A 122 -0.78 10.85 -11.32
C THR A 122 0.13 10.79 -10.09
N HIS A 123 -0.44 10.87 -8.90
CA HIS A 123 0.30 10.75 -7.65
C HIS A 123 0.99 9.38 -7.54
N ALA A 124 0.28 8.31 -7.89
CA ALA A 124 0.79 6.96 -7.80
C ALA A 124 1.97 6.70 -8.78
N PHE A 125 1.92 7.20 -10.02
CA PHE A 125 3.07 7.11 -10.92
C PHE A 125 4.22 8.05 -10.53
N LYS A 126 3.94 9.26 -10.05
CA LYS A 126 4.98 10.17 -9.53
C LYS A 126 5.75 9.51 -8.39
N THR A 127 5.05 8.81 -7.51
CA THR A 127 5.66 8.06 -6.40
C THR A 127 6.67 7.02 -6.89
N ILE A 128 6.31 6.25 -7.91
CA ILE A 128 7.21 5.26 -8.53
C ILE A 128 8.43 5.96 -9.16
N LEU A 129 8.21 7.08 -9.85
CA LEU A 129 9.29 7.88 -10.45
C LEU A 129 10.25 8.44 -9.40
N ASP A 130 9.74 9.02 -8.31
CA ASP A 130 10.55 9.54 -7.21
C ASP A 130 11.40 8.41 -6.59
N PHE A 131 10.85 7.20 -6.42
CA PHE A 131 11.60 6.03 -5.97
C PHE A 131 12.72 5.64 -6.97
N CYS A 132 12.44 5.65 -8.26
CA CYS A 132 13.45 5.39 -9.29
C CYS A 132 14.53 6.48 -9.35
N GLU A 133 14.19 7.74 -9.09
CA GLU A 133 15.16 8.84 -9.08
C GLU A 133 16.04 8.83 -7.82
N THR A 134 15.46 8.55 -6.66
CA THR A 134 16.20 8.41 -5.39
C THR A 134 17.22 7.27 -5.46
N THR A 135 16.88 6.16 -6.12
CA THR A 135 17.83 5.05 -6.37
C THR A 135 18.88 5.42 -7.41
N ARG A 136 18.56 6.18 -8.45
CA ARG A 136 19.54 6.68 -9.45
C ARG A 136 20.57 7.64 -8.83
N ARG A 137 20.15 8.51 -7.90
CA ARG A 137 21.03 9.47 -7.20
C ARG A 137 22.08 8.79 -6.31
N LYS A 138 21.81 7.57 -5.86
CA LYS A 138 22.67 6.81 -4.93
C LYS A 138 23.67 5.90 -5.65
N LYS A 139 24.27 6.35 -6.76
CA LYS A 139 25.35 5.61 -7.44
C LYS A 139 26.57 5.56 -6.50
N PRO A 140 27.18 4.39 -6.23
CA PRO A 140 28.38 4.32 -5.40
C PRO A 140 29.49 5.10 -6.10
N THR A 141 30.06 6.09 -5.42
CA THR A 141 31.40 6.58 -5.76
C THR A 141 32.35 5.39 -5.65
N SER A 142 32.88 4.94 -6.78
CA SER A 142 33.96 3.97 -6.84
C SER A 142 35.21 4.55 -6.18
N SER A 143 35.31 4.40 -4.87
CA SER A 143 36.58 4.55 -4.14
C SER A 143 37.31 3.21 -4.18
N LEU A 144 37.92 2.86 -5.31
CA LEU A 144 38.95 1.83 -5.33
C LEU A 144 40.11 2.23 -6.25
N SER A 145 41.28 2.24 -5.62
CA SER A 145 42.64 2.21 -6.16
C SER A 145 43.29 3.55 -6.54
N ASN A 146 43.66 4.30 -5.50
CA ASN A 146 44.93 5.03 -5.50
C ASN A 146 46.07 3.99 -5.54
N GLY A 147 46.49 3.61 -6.74
CA GLY A 147 47.71 2.84 -6.95
C GLY A 147 48.86 3.82 -7.15
N ASN A 148 49.75 3.92 -6.16
CA ASN A 148 51.06 4.53 -6.32
C ASN A 148 51.78 3.88 -7.51
N GLY A 149 52.20 4.71 -8.45
CA GLY A 149 53.23 4.45 -9.46
C GLY A 149 54.15 5.64 -9.52
#